data_AF-A0A3D0ESS1-F1
#
_entry.id   AF-A0A3D0ESS1-F1
#
_cell.length_a   1.000
_cell.length_b   1.000
_cell.length_c   1.000
_cell.angle_alpha   90.00
_cell.angle_beta   90.00
_cell.angle_gamma   90.00
#
_symmetry.space_group_name_H-M   'P 1'
#
loop_
_entity.id
_entity.type
_entity.pdbx_description
1 polymer ?
#
loop_
_entity_poly.entity_id
_entity_poly.type
_entity_poly.pdbx_seq_one_letter_code
_entity_poly.pdbx_strand_id
1 'polypeptide(L)'
;MTLNVEQQVKVFQDRFSQVVDEVSKVIVGNGDVISNVLTCLLVRGHVLLEGIPGVGKTKLVQTLSDVTDLGFSRIQFTPDLMPGDIIGSNVVREADDGKKSFVFQHGPVFTNILLADEINRATPKTQSALLEAMQENSVSAGGSTHKLDQPFFVLATQNPIEMEGTYPLPEAQMDRFLFKLR
;
A
#
# COMPACT_ATOMS: atom_id res chain seq x y z
N MET A 1 -3.19 -20.80 29.91
CA MET A 1 -4.59 -21.22 29.66
C MET A 1 -4.99 -20.69 28.30
N THR A 2 -5.37 -21.56 27.38
CA THR A 2 -5.87 -21.15 26.06
C THR A 2 -7.22 -20.45 26.27
N LEU A 3 -7.34 -19.19 25.85
CA LEU A 3 -8.61 -18.44 25.92
C LEU A 3 -9.68 -19.19 25.12
N ASN A 4 -10.90 -19.27 25.65
CA ASN A 4 -12.03 -19.79 24.87
C ASN A 4 -12.37 -18.82 23.72
N VAL A 5 -13.18 -19.27 22.75
CA VAL A 5 -13.48 -18.47 21.55
C VAL A 5 -14.11 -17.12 21.91
N GLU A 6 -15.03 -17.07 22.86
CA GLU A 6 -15.67 -15.82 23.32
C GLU A 6 -14.65 -14.83 23.88
N GLN A 7 -13.69 -15.31 24.68
CA GLN A 7 -12.62 -14.49 25.21
C GLN A 7 -11.66 -14.01 24.12
N GLN A 8 -11.34 -14.85 23.13
CA GLN A 8 -10.52 -14.44 21.99
C GLN A 8 -11.19 -13.34 21.16
N VAL A 9 -12.49 -13.50 20.89
CA VAL A 9 -13.29 -12.48 20.18
C VAL A 9 -13.32 -11.18 20.96
N LYS A 10 -13.52 -11.23 22.29
CA LYS A 10 -13.52 -10.04 23.13
C LYS A 10 -12.16 -9.32 23.11
N VAL A 11 -11.06 -10.07 23.27
CA VAL A 11 -9.70 -9.49 23.19
C VAL A 11 -9.44 -8.85 21.83
N PHE A 12 -9.91 -9.47 20.74
CA PHE A 12 -9.80 -8.89 19.41
C PHE A 12 -10.60 -7.59 19.29
N GLN A 13 -11.86 -7.57 19.72
CA GLN A 13 -12.72 -6.39 19.69
C GLN A 13 -12.11 -5.23 20.50
N ASP A 14 -11.60 -5.51 21.69
CA ASP A 14 -10.96 -4.52 22.56
C ASP A 14 -9.71 -3.93 21.89
N ARG A 15 -8.84 -4.77 21.29
CA ARG A 15 -7.64 -4.32 20.58
C ARG A 15 -7.96 -3.55 19.31
N PHE A 16 -8.96 -4.00 18.55
CA PHE A 16 -9.41 -3.32 17.35
C PHE A 16 -9.90 -1.90 17.70
N SER A 17 -10.74 -1.78 18.73
CA SER A 17 -11.22 -0.48 19.22
C SER A 17 -10.06 0.41 19.66
N GLN A 18 -9.09 -0.14 20.40
CA GLN A 18 -7.91 0.62 20.84
C GLN A 18 -7.10 1.21 19.68
N VAL A 19 -6.90 0.43 18.61
CA VAL A 19 -6.20 0.94 17.41
C VAL A 19 -7.02 2.04 16.73
N VAL A 20 -8.33 1.85 16.56
CA VAL A 20 -9.22 2.86 15.97
C VAL A 20 -9.21 4.15 16.80
N ASP A 21 -9.29 4.03 18.14
CA ASP A 21 -9.28 5.16 19.06
C ASP A 21 -7.95 5.92 19.00
N GLU A 22 -6.82 5.21 18.93
CA GLU A 22 -5.50 5.83 18.83
C GLU A 22 -5.32 6.61 17.53
N VAL A 23 -5.74 6.03 16.39
CA VAL A 23 -5.70 6.71 15.09
C VAL A 23 -6.65 7.92 15.07
N SER A 24 -7.82 7.80 15.72
CA SER A 24 -8.83 8.87 15.79
C SER A 24 -8.39 10.10 16.58
N LYS A 25 -7.36 9.99 17.42
CA LYS A 25 -6.76 11.17 18.09
C LYS A 25 -6.07 12.12 17.11
N VAL A 26 -5.62 11.61 15.98
CA VAL A 26 -4.91 12.37 14.94
C VAL A 26 -5.84 12.69 13.77
N ILE A 27 -6.71 11.75 13.39
CA ILE A 27 -7.61 11.87 12.24
C ILE A 27 -9.03 12.18 12.72
N VAL A 28 -9.42 13.45 12.60
CA VAL A 28 -10.75 13.92 13.02
C VAL A 28 -11.81 13.64 11.95
N GLY A 29 -12.97 13.13 12.35
CA GLY A 29 -14.18 13.08 11.50
C GLY A 29 -14.28 11.92 10.50
N ASN A 30 -13.48 10.85 10.64
CA ASN A 30 -13.41 9.73 9.67
C ASN A 30 -13.41 8.32 10.32
N GLY A 31 -14.16 8.14 11.43
CA GLY A 31 -14.16 6.87 12.19
C GLY A 31 -14.47 5.62 11.35
N ASP A 32 -15.42 5.71 10.43
CA ASP A 32 -15.78 4.60 9.54
C ASP A 32 -14.66 4.28 8.54
N VAL A 33 -14.00 5.30 7.98
CA VAL A 33 -12.86 5.11 7.07
C VAL A 33 -11.70 4.45 7.80
N ILE A 34 -11.38 4.88 9.03
CA ILE A 34 -10.34 4.26 9.86
C ILE A 34 -10.66 2.78 10.08
N SER A 35 -11.89 2.49 10.50
CA SER A 35 -12.34 1.11 10.78
C SER A 35 -12.31 0.23 9.52
N ASN A 36 -12.72 0.75 8.37
CA ASN A 36 -12.69 0.03 7.10
C ASN A 36 -11.25 -0.20 6.62
N VAL A 37 -10.37 0.79 6.73
CA VAL A 37 -8.94 0.64 6.37
C VAL A 37 -8.27 -0.41 7.26
N LEU A 38 -8.49 -0.35 8.59
CA LEU A 38 -7.95 -1.34 9.52
C LEU A 38 -8.51 -2.74 9.24
N THR A 39 -9.81 -2.85 8.97
CA THR A 39 -10.45 -4.12 8.58
C THR A 39 -9.79 -4.68 7.32
N CYS A 40 -9.60 -3.84 6.31
CA CYS A 40 -8.98 -4.23 5.04
C CYS A 40 -7.54 -4.73 5.23
N LEU A 41 -6.74 -4.02 6.05
CA LEU A 41 -5.39 -4.43 6.45
C LEU A 41 -5.41 -5.84 7.08
N LEU A 42 -6.31 -6.08 8.05
CA LEU A 42 -6.37 -7.33 8.81
C LEU A 42 -6.80 -8.53 7.96
N VAL A 43 -7.66 -8.32 6.97
CA VAL A 43 -8.07 -9.36 6.01
C VAL A 43 -7.15 -9.46 4.80
N ARG A 44 -6.04 -8.70 4.78
CA ARG A 44 -5.03 -8.66 3.70
C ARG A 44 -5.61 -8.22 2.34
N GLY A 45 -6.57 -7.30 2.38
CA GLY A 45 -7.07 -6.63 1.18
C GLY A 45 -6.30 -5.34 0.89
N HIS A 46 -6.76 -4.62 -0.15
CA HIS A 46 -6.26 -3.31 -0.51
C HIS A 46 -7.40 -2.30 -0.63
N VAL A 47 -7.11 -1.01 -0.44
CA VAL A 47 -8.10 0.07 -0.50
C VAL A 47 -7.83 0.98 -1.69
N LEU A 48 -8.87 1.30 -2.46
CA LEU A 48 -8.88 2.39 -3.41
C LEU A 48 -9.70 3.56 -2.84
N LEU A 49 -9.06 4.68 -2.57
CA LEU A 49 -9.67 5.84 -1.94
C LEU A 49 -9.84 6.97 -2.97
N GLU A 50 -11.07 7.13 -3.44
CA GLU A 50 -11.44 8.24 -4.31
C GLU A 50 -11.59 9.51 -3.48
N GLY A 51 -11.22 10.67 -4.02
CA GLY A 51 -11.51 11.95 -3.38
C GLY A 51 -10.37 12.93 -3.51
N ILE A 52 -10.70 14.19 -3.23
CA ILE A 52 -9.85 15.35 -3.48
C ILE A 52 -8.58 15.28 -2.60
N PRO A 53 -7.40 15.69 -3.11
CA PRO A 53 -6.19 15.81 -2.31
C PRO A 53 -6.40 16.66 -1.04
N GLY A 54 -5.66 16.37 0.02
CA GLY A 54 -5.64 17.22 1.23
C GLY A 54 -6.60 16.82 2.36
N VAL A 55 -7.39 15.75 2.22
CA VAL A 55 -8.30 15.24 3.28
C VAL A 55 -7.61 14.35 4.33
N GLY A 56 -6.30 14.51 4.53
CA GLY A 56 -5.56 13.79 5.59
C GLY A 56 -5.23 12.33 5.29
N LYS A 57 -5.39 11.85 4.04
CA LYS A 57 -5.13 10.46 3.60
C LYS A 57 -3.72 9.99 3.96
N THR A 58 -2.70 10.81 3.67
CA THR A 58 -1.31 10.53 4.02
C THR A 58 -1.12 10.40 5.53
N LYS A 59 -1.75 11.30 6.30
CA LYS A 59 -1.64 11.28 7.76
C LYS A 59 -2.33 10.06 8.35
N LEU A 60 -3.45 9.63 7.79
CA LEU A 60 -4.16 8.42 8.19
C LEU A 60 -3.26 7.18 8.08
N VAL A 61 -2.67 6.95 6.91
CA VAL A 61 -1.86 5.76 6.64
C VAL A 61 -0.58 5.76 7.47
N GLN A 62 0.06 6.93 7.61
CA GLN A 62 1.24 7.08 8.46
C GLN A 62 0.91 6.82 9.95
N THR A 63 -0.19 7.39 10.45
CA THR A 63 -0.61 7.17 11.85
C THR A 63 -0.96 5.71 12.08
N LEU A 64 -1.62 5.04 11.12
CA LEU A 64 -1.92 3.62 11.21
C LEU A 64 -0.64 2.78 11.28
N SER A 65 0.36 3.08 10.44
CA SER A 65 1.68 2.45 10.49
C SER A 65 2.35 2.63 11.85
N ASP A 66 2.36 3.86 12.39
CA ASP A 66 2.94 4.16 13.70
C ASP A 66 2.23 3.39 14.84
N VAL A 67 0.89 3.33 14.82
CA VAL A 67 0.09 2.64 15.85
C VAL A 67 0.24 1.12 15.78
N THR A 68 0.48 0.57 14.58
CA THR A 68 0.57 -0.88 14.35
C THR A 68 1.99 -1.42 14.28
N ASP A 69 3.01 -0.56 14.38
CA ASP A 69 4.44 -0.89 14.23
C ASP A 69 4.73 -1.60 12.90
N LEU A 70 4.10 -1.12 11.83
CA LEU A 70 4.24 -1.66 10.47
C LEU A 70 5.07 -0.71 9.61
N GLY A 71 5.94 -1.26 8.75
CA GLY A 71 6.72 -0.45 7.81
C GLY A 71 5.81 0.39 6.90
N PHE A 72 6.22 1.63 6.62
CA PHE A 72 5.49 2.55 5.75
C PHE A 72 6.36 3.03 4.59
N SER A 73 5.74 3.07 3.41
CA SER A 73 6.31 3.67 2.22
C SER A 73 5.25 4.45 1.44
N ARG A 74 5.69 5.41 0.65
CA ARG A 74 4.82 6.27 -0.16
C ARG A 74 5.39 6.38 -1.56
N ILE A 75 4.52 6.25 -2.56
CA ILE A 75 4.81 6.52 -3.96
C ILE A 75 3.80 7.54 -4.45
N GLN A 76 4.30 8.59 -5.10
CA GLN A 76 3.49 9.49 -5.89
C GLN A 76 3.53 9.02 -7.34
N PHE A 77 2.37 8.68 -7.91
CA PHE A 77 2.30 8.29 -9.31
C PHE A 77 2.37 9.53 -10.19
N THR A 78 3.28 9.48 -11.17
CA THR A 78 3.51 10.54 -12.15
C THR A 78 3.60 9.93 -13.55
N PRO A 79 3.42 10.71 -14.62
CA PRO A 79 3.43 10.18 -15.99
C PRO A 79 4.77 9.53 -16.40
N ASP A 80 5.86 9.92 -15.76
CA ASP A 80 7.23 9.46 -16.00
C ASP A 80 7.66 8.28 -15.12
N LEU A 81 6.86 7.91 -14.11
CA LEU A 81 7.16 6.81 -13.20
C LEU A 81 7.22 5.47 -13.97
N MET A 82 8.31 4.72 -13.81
CA MET A 82 8.50 3.43 -14.47
C MET A 82 8.17 2.26 -13.52
N PRO A 83 7.86 1.07 -14.06
CA PRO A 83 7.65 -0.14 -13.25
C PRO A 83 8.77 -0.42 -12.24
N GLY A 84 10.03 -0.25 -12.66
CA GLY A 84 11.20 -0.49 -11.81
C GLY A 84 11.32 0.47 -10.62
N ASP A 85 10.74 1.66 -10.70
CA ASP A 85 10.70 2.62 -9.59
C ASP A 85 9.72 2.19 -8.49
N ILE A 86 8.81 1.26 -8.81
CA ILE A 86 7.83 0.68 -7.89
C ILE A 86 8.35 -0.65 -7.34
N ILE A 87 8.68 -1.59 -8.22
CA ILE A 87 9.03 -2.97 -7.84
C ILE A 87 10.51 -3.14 -7.48
N GLY A 88 11.35 -2.15 -7.78
CA GLY A 88 12.80 -2.26 -7.66
C GLY A 88 13.47 -2.66 -8.97
N SER A 89 14.80 -2.58 -8.99
CA SER A 89 15.60 -2.89 -10.17
C SER A 89 16.97 -3.43 -9.81
N ASN A 90 17.61 -4.12 -10.75
CA ASN A 90 19.00 -4.54 -10.59
C ASN A 90 19.93 -3.38 -10.92
N VAL A 91 20.71 -2.97 -9.95
CA VAL A 91 21.74 -1.93 -10.08
C VAL A 91 23.12 -2.55 -10.13
N VAL A 92 24.02 -1.93 -10.90
CA VAL A 92 25.43 -2.34 -10.91
C VAL A 92 26.12 -1.73 -9.71
N ARG A 93 26.63 -2.56 -8.82
CA ARG A 93 27.51 -2.16 -7.73
C ARG A 93 28.94 -2.56 -8.06
N GLU A 94 29.84 -1.59 -8.01
CA GLU A 94 31.28 -1.81 -8.09
C GLU A 94 31.81 -2.00 -6.67
N ALA A 95 32.53 -3.11 -6.43
CA ALA A 95 33.20 -3.37 -5.17
C ALA A 95 34.55 -2.64 -5.12
N ASP A 96 35.14 -2.53 -3.93
CA ASP A 96 36.43 -1.85 -3.71
C ASP A 96 37.59 -2.48 -4.51
N ASP A 97 37.42 -3.72 -4.99
CA ASP A 97 38.37 -4.44 -5.86
C ASP A 97 38.13 -4.22 -7.37
N GLY A 98 37.19 -3.35 -7.75
CA GLY A 98 36.83 -3.03 -9.14
C GLY A 98 35.89 -4.05 -9.81
N LYS A 99 35.44 -5.11 -9.12
CA LYS A 99 34.47 -6.05 -9.68
C LYS A 99 33.07 -5.45 -9.71
N LYS A 100 32.39 -5.60 -10.85
CA LYS A 100 30.99 -5.23 -11.02
C LYS A 100 30.08 -6.42 -10.70
N SER A 101 29.08 -6.18 -9.86
CA SER A 101 28.02 -7.14 -9.53
C SER A 101 26.65 -6.50 -9.76
N PHE A 102 25.68 -7.30 -10.20
CA PHE A 102 24.29 -6.86 -10.24
C PHE A 102 23.65 -7.16 -8.88
N VAL A 103 23.17 -6.12 -8.21
CA VAL A 103 22.49 -6.23 -6.91
C VAL A 103 21.07 -5.74 -7.09
N PHE A 104 20.10 -6.52 -6.62
CA PHE A 104 18.71 -6.08 -6.61
C PHE A 104 18.52 -4.99 -5.54
N GLN A 105 18.03 -3.83 -5.97
CA GLN A 105 17.63 -2.75 -5.10
C GLN A 105 16.11 -2.78 -4.95
N HIS A 106 15.65 -3.00 -3.73
CA HIS A 106 14.23 -2.99 -3.38
C HIS A 106 13.57 -1.66 -3.78
N GLY A 107 12.42 -1.77 -4.44
CA GLY A 107 11.54 -0.64 -4.67
C GLY A 107 10.67 -0.33 -3.44
N PRO A 108 9.85 0.73 -3.50
CA PRO A 108 9.05 1.15 -2.36
C PRO A 108 7.92 0.18 -1.97
N VAL A 109 7.60 -0.83 -2.80
CA VAL A 109 6.64 -1.91 -2.46
C VAL A 109 7.15 -2.86 -1.37
N PHE A 110 8.45 -2.88 -1.08
CA PHE A 110 9.02 -3.66 0.03
C PHE A 110 8.79 -2.95 1.36
N THR A 111 7.55 -3.02 1.81
CA THR A 111 7.03 -2.40 3.04
C THR A 111 5.80 -3.20 3.50
N ASN A 112 5.27 -2.90 4.68
CA ASN A 112 3.97 -3.45 5.10
C ASN A 112 2.80 -2.63 4.61
N ILE A 113 2.92 -1.30 4.66
CA ILE A 113 1.88 -0.36 4.28
C ILE A 113 2.43 0.57 3.20
N LEU A 114 1.76 0.58 2.05
CA LEU A 114 2.10 1.42 0.90
C LEU A 114 0.97 2.41 0.60
N LEU A 115 1.30 3.70 0.61
CA LEU A 115 0.44 4.73 0.04
C LEU A 115 0.81 4.97 -1.42
N ALA A 116 -0.09 4.65 -2.35
CA ALA A 116 0.07 4.87 -3.78
C ALA A 116 -0.81 6.06 -4.23
N ASP A 117 -0.25 7.27 -4.19
CA ASP A 117 -1.00 8.47 -4.49
C ASP A 117 -1.19 8.68 -5.99
N GLU A 118 -2.43 9.02 -6.38
CA GLU A 118 -2.83 9.37 -7.75
C GLU A 118 -2.48 8.28 -8.77
N ILE A 119 -2.82 7.03 -8.46
CA ILE A 119 -2.50 5.83 -9.27
C ILE A 119 -2.88 6.00 -10.75
N ASN A 120 -3.94 6.77 -11.02
CA ASN A 120 -4.40 7.10 -12.37
C ASN A 120 -3.49 8.05 -13.15
N ARG A 121 -2.40 8.59 -12.59
CA ARG A 121 -1.47 9.48 -13.33
C ARG A 121 -0.32 8.74 -14.01
N ALA A 122 -0.03 7.50 -13.63
CA ALA A 122 1.01 6.72 -14.30
C ALA A 122 0.44 5.90 -15.46
N THR A 123 1.31 5.50 -16.38
CA THR A 123 0.94 4.66 -17.52
C THR A 123 0.34 3.31 -17.08
N PRO A 124 -0.50 2.66 -17.91
CA PRO A 124 -1.08 1.35 -17.59
C PRO A 124 -0.04 0.27 -17.26
N LYS A 125 1.15 0.35 -17.87
CA LYS A 125 2.27 -0.57 -17.59
C LYS A 125 2.81 -0.38 -16.17
N THR A 126 2.96 0.86 -15.73
CA THR A 126 3.41 1.20 -14.37
C THR A 126 2.34 0.81 -13.33
N GLN A 127 1.06 1.08 -13.61
CA GLN A 127 -0.05 0.63 -12.76
C GLN A 127 -0.05 -0.89 -12.58
N SER A 128 0.14 -1.63 -13.68
CA SER A 128 0.14 -3.09 -13.69
C SER A 128 1.25 -3.68 -12.82
N ALA A 129 2.41 -3.03 -12.72
CA ALA A 129 3.50 -3.47 -11.85
C ALA A 129 3.12 -3.46 -10.36
N LEU A 130 2.39 -2.43 -9.90
CA LEU A 130 1.85 -2.38 -8.54
C LEU A 130 0.74 -3.43 -8.34
N LEU A 131 -0.18 -3.55 -9.30
CA LEU A 131 -1.32 -4.48 -9.20
C LEU A 131 -0.88 -5.94 -9.22
N GLU A 132 0.17 -6.27 -9.96
CA GLU A 132 0.80 -7.60 -9.94
C GLU A 132 1.43 -7.87 -8.57
N ALA A 133 2.17 -6.91 -8.02
CA ALA A 133 2.76 -7.03 -6.68
C ALA A 133 1.69 -7.25 -5.59
N MET A 134 0.55 -6.56 -5.69
CA MET A 134 -0.62 -6.76 -4.82
C MET A 134 -1.18 -8.18 -4.92
N GLN A 135 -1.33 -8.69 -6.14
CA GLN A 135 -1.93 -10.01 -6.38
C GLN A 135 -1.00 -11.15 -5.96
N GLU A 136 0.28 -11.06 -6.32
CA GLU A 136 1.25 -12.14 -6.19
C GLU A 136 2.03 -12.10 -4.87
N ASN A 137 1.90 -11.01 -4.08
CA ASN A 137 2.66 -10.77 -2.85
C ASN A 137 4.19 -10.94 -3.05
N SER A 138 4.65 -10.71 -4.27
CA SER A 138 6.03 -10.86 -4.70
C SER A 138 6.27 -10.05 -5.97
N VAL A 139 7.53 -9.81 -6.28
CA VAL A 139 7.95 -9.14 -7.52
C VAL A 139 9.03 -9.96 -8.20
N SER A 140 9.05 -9.96 -9.53
CA SER A 140 10.07 -10.64 -10.31
C SER A 140 10.94 -9.63 -11.06
N ALA A 141 12.25 -9.65 -10.80
CA ALA A 141 13.21 -8.76 -11.42
C ALA A 141 14.49 -9.52 -11.79
N GLY A 142 14.96 -9.35 -13.04
CA GLY A 142 16.19 -10.00 -13.53
C GLY A 142 16.23 -11.52 -13.37
N GLY A 143 15.08 -12.19 -13.52
CA GLY A 143 14.97 -13.65 -13.42
C GLY A 143 14.90 -14.20 -11.99
N SER A 144 14.86 -13.35 -10.97
CA SER A 144 14.66 -13.74 -9.56
C SER A 144 13.35 -13.19 -9.03
N THR A 145 12.69 -13.96 -8.16
CA THR A 145 11.45 -13.56 -7.47
C THR A 145 11.75 -13.20 -6.03
N HIS A 146 11.26 -12.04 -5.60
CA HIS A 146 11.46 -11.47 -4.28
C HIS A 146 10.10 -11.35 -3.58
N LYS A 147 9.97 -11.91 -2.37
CA LYS A 147 8.72 -11.84 -1.60
C LYS A 147 8.59 -10.48 -0.92
N LEU A 148 7.36 -9.98 -0.85
CA LEU A 148 7.03 -8.77 -0.10
C LEU A 148 6.86 -9.07 1.39
N ASP A 149 7.08 -8.04 2.22
CA ASP A 149 6.86 -8.12 3.65
C ASP A 149 5.37 -8.34 3.96
N GLN A 150 5.07 -9.04 5.06
CA GLN A 150 3.69 -9.41 5.40
C GLN A 150 3.29 -8.85 6.78
N PRO A 151 2.09 -8.27 6.93
CA PRO A 151 1.08 -8.06 5.88
C PRO A 151 1.55 -7.03 4.84
N PHE A 152 1.17 -7.21 3.57
CA PHE A 152 1.35 -6.21 2.51
C PHE A 152 0.00 -5.56 2.20
N PHE A 153 -0.11 -4.27 2.48
CA PHE A 153 -1.33 -3.48 2.32
C PHE A 153 -1.05 -2.25 1.46
N VAL A 154 -1.99 -1.96 0.57
CA VAL A 154 -1.90 -0.83 -0.35
C VAL A 154 -3.15 0.02 -0.17
N LEU A 155 -2.94 1.30 0.14
CA LEU A 155 -3.96 2.32 -0.01
C LEU A 155 -3.61 3.14 -1.25
N ALA A 156 -4.33 2.91 -2.34
CA ALA A 156 -4.21 3.69 -3.56
C ALA A 156 -5.19 4.86 -3.53
N THR A 157 -4.80 6.01 -4.08
CA THR A 157 -5.70 7.16 -4.25
C THR A 157 -5.87 7.47 -5.73
N GLN A 158 -7.06 7.93 -6.11
CA GLN A 158 -7.30 8.49 -7.44
C GLN A 158 -8.17 9.74 -7.34
N ASN A 159 -7.81 10.76 -8.13
CA ASN A 159 -8.60 11.98 -8.25
C ASN A 159 -9.54 11.84 -9.46
N PRO A 160 -10.86 11.74 -9.27
CA PRO A 160 -11.80 11.53 -10.36
C PRO A 160 -12.05 12.80 -11.20
N ILE A 161 -11.58 13.97 -10.76
CA ILE A 161 -11.84 15.25 -11.42
C ILE A 161 -10.76 15.58 -12.47
N GLU A 162 -9.52 15.15 -12.24
CA GLU A 162 -8.42 15.35 -13.19
C GLU A 162 -8.47 14.32 -14.33
N MET A 163 -9.00 14.76 -15.48
CA MET A 163 -9.16 13.95 -16.69
C MET A 163 -8.00 14.13 -17.68
N GLU A 164 -7.18 15.17 -17.53
CA GLU A 164 -6.09 15.46 -18.46
C GLU A 164 -4.80 14.75 -18.02
N GLY A 165 -4.20 13.98 -18.93
CA GLY A 165 -2.97 13.24 -18.64
C GLY A 165 -3.14 12.09 -17.63
N THR A 166 -4.36 11.57 -17.46
CA THR A 166 -4.64 10.42 -16.59
C THR A 166 -5.07 9.18 -17.38
N TYR A 167 -4.76 8.02 -16.81
CA TYR A 167 -5.08 6.67 -17.27
C TYR A 167 -5.98 6.02 -16.21
N PRO A 168 -7.31 5.99 -16.41
CA PRO A 168 -8.21 5.39 -15.43
C PRO A 168 -7.96 3.89 -15.30
N LEU A 169 -8.10 3.36 -14.08
CA LEU A 169 -8.05 1.93 -13.84
C LEU A 169 -9.27 1.27 -14.50
N PRO A 170 -9.08 0.28 -15.41
CA PRO A 170 -10.17 -0.55 -15.90
C PRO A 170 -10.92 -1.24 -14.74
N GLU A 171 -12.19 -1.57 -14.93
CA GLU A 171 -13.02 -2.23 -13.92
C GLU A 171 -12.37 -3.50 -13.36
N ALA A 172 -11.85 -4.36 -14.25
CA ALA A 172 -11.12 -5.56 -13.87
C ALA A 172 -9.84 -5.30 -13.05
N GLN A 173 -9.30 -4.08 -13.06
CA GLN A 173 -8.18 -3.68 -12.19
C GLN A 173 -8.68 -3.14 -10.86
N MET A 174 -9.80 -2.42 -10.84
CA MET A 174 -10.44 -1.95 -9.61
C MET A 174 -10.90 -3.11 -8.71
N ASP A 175 -11.30 -4.26 -9.30
CA ASP A 175 -11.71 -5.46 -8.55
C ASP A 175 -10.60 -6.05 -7.64
N ARG A 176 -9.34 -5.66 -7.86
CA ARG A 176 -8.22 -6.04 -6.97
C ARG A 176 -8.20 -5.28 -5.64
N PHE A 177 -9.03 -4.25 -5.50
CA PHE A 177 -9.21 -3.51 -4.26
C PHE A 177 -10.47 -4.01 -3.55
N LEU A 178 -10.29 -4.48 -2.30
CA LEU A 178 -11.39 -5.01 -1.50
C LEU A 178 -12.39 -3.91 -1.13
N PHE A 179 -11.88 -2.72 -0.83
CA PHE A 179 -12.73 -1.55 -0.58
C PHE A 179 -12.43 -0.42 -1.54
N LYS A 180 -13.52 0.17 -2.04
CA LYS A 180 -13.51 1.47 -2.72
C LYS A 180 -14.23 2.47 -1.82
N LEU A 181 -13.46 3.36 -1.21
CA LEU A 181 -13.93 4.35 -0.23
C LEU A 181 -13.96 5.75 -0.88
N ARG A 182 -14.82 6.63 -0.37
CA ARG A 182 -14.97 8.03 -0.80
C ARG A 182 -14.76 8.99 0.36
#